data_AF-A0A818SYR9-F1
#
_entry.id   AF-A0A818SYR9-F1
#
_cell.length_a   1.000
_cell.length_b   1.000
_cell.length_c   1.000
_cell.angle_alpha   90.00
_cell.angle_beta   90.00
_cell.angle_gamma   90.00
#
_symmetry.space_group_name_H-M   'P 1'
#
loop_
_entity.id
_entity.type
_entity.pdbx_description
1 polymer ?
#
loop_
_entity_poly.entity_id
_entity_poly.type
_entity_poly.pdbx_seq_one_letter_code
_entity_poly.pdbx_strand_id
1 'polypeptide(L)'
;MGQILDREIAGPTSNNQNQIIKFSDITQLPPELAFQILKNLNATDLCLAACVWQTLANDEILWLGLCKSNWAYASIYSRARGEGISFRKIFLQLDEGTLRFNAGQGLQYFIENRLLDDSCEELTKFIHNTRKLRAGEKRRLLQTRRDILERLIELQSYENQFLPNALRQFFAKLDAPEDRNEYLSFLIENFSKRFHECNKDLGLSTETIYVLCFSLILLSIDLTSPHVKNKMSKREFIRNTRRAIINGALNDELAGHLYDNVYLIGHVARSTASAH
;
A
#
# COMPACT_ATOMS: atom_id res chain seq x y z
N MET A 1 -32.94 -18.24 11.29
CA MET A 1 -33.63 -19.09 10.29
C MET A 1 -33.67 -20.49 10.85
N GLY A 2 -34.82 -20.84 11.43
CA GLY A 2 -35.09 -22.20 11.90
C GLY A 2 -35.64 -23.05 10.76
N GLN A 3 -35.60 -24.36 11.00
CA GLN A 3 -36.17 -25.44 10.19
C GLN A 3 -35.46 -25.70 8.87
N ILE A 4 -34.93 -26.91 8.72
CA ILE A 4 -35.08 -27.78 7.54
C ILE A 4 -34.34 -29.10 7.83
N LEU A 5 -35.08 -30.21 7.67
CA LEU A 5 -34.71 -31.64 7.67
C LEU A 5 -34.92 -32.44 8.97
N ASP A 6 -36.20 -32.64 9.30
CA ASP A 6 -36.68 -33.92 9.83
C ASP A 6 -37.29 -34.73 8.67
N ARG A 7 -36.68 -35.88 8.34
CA ARG A 7 -37.41 -37.09 7.89
C ARG A 7 -36.51 -38.34 7.87
N GLU A 8 -36.78 -39.18 8.87
CA GLU A 8 -36.81 -40.66 8.89
C GLU A 8 -35.71 -41.46 8.20
N ILE A 9 -34.98 -42.30 8.96
CA ILE A 9 -35.02 -43.77 8.84
C ILE A 9 -34.85 -44.39 10.24
N ALA A 10 -35.84 -45.16 10.69
CA ALA A 10 -35.78 -45.98 11.89
C ALA A 10 -34.96 -47.26 11.67
N GLY A 11 -34.08 -47.58 12.62
CA GLY A 11 -33.37 -48.86 12.76
C GLY A 11 -32.71 -48.97 14.14
N PRO A 12 -32.71 -50.14 14.81
CA PRO A 12 -32.46 -50.21 16.25
C PRO A 12 -30.97 -50.28 16.61
N THR A 13 -30.63 -49.57 17.68
CA THR A 13 -29.53 -49.84 18.63
C THR A 13 -28.12 -50.02 18.07
N SER A 14 -27.36 -48.92 18.11
CA SER A 14 -25.97 -48.96 18.55
C SER A 14 -25.70 -47.72 19.40
N ASN A 15 -25.50 -47.95 20.70
CA ASN A 15 -25.01 -46.97 21.66
C ASN A 15 -23.62 -46.49 21.19
N ASN A 16 -23.60 -45.42 20.40
CA ASN A 16 -22.47 -44.52 20.36
C ASN A 16 -23.07 -43.15 20.61
N GLN A 17 -23.03 -42.74 21.87
CA GLN A 17 -23.13 -41.33 22.22
C GLN A 17 -22.14 -40.61 21.30
N ASN A 18 -22.66 -39.92 20.28
CA ASN A 18 -21.96 -38.80 19.70
C ASN A 18 -21.76 -37.84 20.87
N GLN A 19 -20.66 -38.01 21.61
CA GLN A 19 -20.06 -36.96 22.40
C GLN A 19 -19.79 -35.87 21.38
N ILE A 20 -20.75 -34.96 21.22
CA ILE A 20 -20.45 -33.64 20.71
C ILE A 20 -19.33 -33.19 21.63
N ILE A 21 -18.11 -33.18 21.11
CA ILE A 21 -16.92 -32.70 21.82
C ILE A 21 -17.24 -31.24 22.07
N LYS A 22 -17.82 -30.97 23.23
CA LYS A 22 -18.16 -29.63 23.66
C LYS A 22 -16.80 -29.03 23.95
N PHE A 23 -16.32 -28.16 23.06
CA PHE A 23 -15.09 -27.44 23.30
C PHE A 23 -15.16 -26.84 24.69
N SER A 24 -14.17 -27.14 25.52
CA SER A 24 -14.05 -26.59 26.87
C SER A 24 -14.13 -25.07 26.77
N ASP A 25 -14.83 -24.43 27.70
CA ASP A 25 -14.93 -22.98 27.72
C ASP A 25 -13.53 -22.38 27.77
N ILE A 26 -13.30 -21.30 27.01
CA ILE A 26 -11.98 -20.70 26.85
C ILE A 26 -11.43 -20.21 28.20
N THR A 27 -12.33 -19.88 29.14
CA THR A 27 -12.03 -19.48 30.51
C THR A 27 -11.35 -20.59 31.33
N GLN A 28 -11.49 -21.85 30.90
CA GLN A 28 -10.89 -23.02 31.55
C GLN A 28 -9.54 -23.39 30.94
N LEU A 29 -9.14 -22.75 29.84
CA LEU A 29 -7.84 -22.96 29.22
C LEU A 29 -6.76 -22.13 29.94
N PRO A 30 -5.49 -22.57 29.89
CA PRO A 30 -4.36 -21.71 30.26
C PRO A 30 -4.42 -20.37 29.52
N PRO A 31 -4.10 -19.24 30.18
CA PRO A 31 -4.19 -17.90 29.59
C PRO A 31 -3.46 -17.77 28.26
N GLU A 32 -2.31 -18.45 28.12
CA GLU A 32 -1.51 -18.46 26.90
C GLU A 32 -2.28 -19.10 25.75
N LEU A 33 -2.97 -20.22 26.00
CA LEU A 33 -3.74 -20.94 24.98
C LEU A 33 -4.99 -20.16 24.58
N ALA A 34 -5.68 -19.57 25.56
CA ALA A 34 -6.82 -18.69 25.28
C ALA A 34 -6.40 -17.48 24.43
N PHE A 35 -5.24 -16.87 24.75
CA PHE A 35 -4.65 -15.81 23.94
C PHE A 35 -4.30 -16.28 22.52
N GLN A 36 -3.72 -17.48 22.35
CA GLN A 36 -3.41 -18.03 21.02
C GLN A 36 -4.65 -18.21 20.14
N ILE A 37 -5.81 -18.48 20.74
CA ILE A 37 -7.08 -18.57 20.03
C ILE A 37 -7.58 -17.17 19.67
N LEU A 38 -7.69 -16.29 20.67
CA LEU A 38 -8.29 -14.96 20.51
C LEU A 38 -7.49 -14.03 19.59
N LYS A 39 -6.16 -14.15 19.53
CA LYS A 39 -5.31 -13.32 18.66
C LYS A 39 -5.57 -13.51 17.16
N ASN A 40 -6.23 -14.61 16.78
CA ASN A 40 -6.56 -14.91 15.38
C ASN A 40 -7.93 -14.33 14.98
N LEU A 41 -8.70 -13.82 15.93
CA LEU A 41 -10.00 -13.19 15.66
C LEU A 41 -9.79 -11.81 15.02
N ASN A 42 -10.68 -11.43 14.11
CA ASN A 42 -10.75 -10.04 13.66
C ASN A 42 -11.45 -9.16 14.73
N ALA A 43 -11.48 -7.85 14.54
CA ALA A 43 -12.04 -6.91 15.51
C ALA A 43 -13.53 -7.13 15.82
N THR A 44 -14.33 -7.54 14.82
CA THR A 44 -15.75 -7.82 14.99
C THR A 44 -15.95 -9.06 15.85
N ASP A 45 -15.25 -10.15 15.52
CA ASP A 45 -15.30 -11.39 16.29
C ASP A 45 -14.77 -11.20 17.72
N LEU A 46 -13.74 -10.37 17.90
CA LEU A 46 -13.21 -10.04 19.21
C LEU A 46 -14.19 -9.19 20.05
N CYS A 47 -14.96 -8.29 19.42
CA CYS A 47 -16.04 -7.57 20.10
C CYS A 47 -17.18 -8.50 20.54
N LEU A 48 -17.55 -9.47 19.70
CA LEU A 48 -18.56 -10.49 20.05
C LEU A 48 -18.04 -11.40 21.17
N ALA A 49 -16.77 -11.82 21.08
CA ALA A 49 -16.08 -12.57 22.13
C ALA A 49 -16.09 -11.81 23.46
N ALA A 50 -15.90 -10.48 23.44
CA ALA A 50 -15.96 -9.65 24.65
C ALA A 50 -17.35 -9.62 25.32
N CYS A 51 -18.44 -9.95 24.62
CA CYS A 51 -19.75 -10.12 25.26
C CYS A 51 -19.81 -11.34 26.20
N VAL A 52 -18.96 -12.34 25.97
CA VAL A 52 -18.93 -13.60 26.71
C VAL A 52 -17.68 -13.69 27.61
N TRP A 53 -16.53 -13.29 27.08
CA TRP A 53 -15.21 -13.39 27.71
C TRP A 53 -14.61 -11.99 27.92
N GLN A 54 -15.28 -11.14 28.71
CA GLN A 54 -14.94 -9.72 28.87
C GLN A 54 -13.47 -9.46 29.21
N THR A 55 -12.89 -10.20 30.15
CA THR A 55 -11.50 -10.00 30.60
C THR A 55 -10.48 -10.44 29.55
N LEU A 56 -10.74 -11.55 28.88
CA LEU A 56 -9.83 -12.12 27.88
C LEU A 56 -9.89 -11.38 26.54
N ALA A 57 -11.07 -11.02 26.07
CA ALA A 57 -11.24 -10.39 24.75
C ALA A 57 -11.07 -8.86 24.76
N ASN A 58 -11.08 -8.22 25.92
CA ASN A 58 -10.66 -6.81 26.07
C ASN A 58 -9.18 -6.67 26.46
N ASP A 59 -8.39 -7.75 26.35
CA ASP A 59 -6.97 -7.69 26.62
C ASP A 59 -6.25 -6.69 25.70
N GLU A 60 -5.43 -5.84 26.31
CA GLU A 60 -4.76 -4.73 25.63
C GLU A 60 -3.69 -5.21 24.64
N ILE A 61 -3.09 -6.39 24.85
CA ILE A 61 -2.11 -6.97 23.94
C ILE A 61 -2.80 -7.49 22.68
N LEU A 62 -3.99 -8.10 22.81
CA LEU A 62 -4.80 -8.52 21.66
C LEU A 62 -5.17 -7.32 20.79
N TRP A 63 -5.72 -6.26 21.39
CA TRP A 63 -6.13 -5.06 20.66
C TRP A 63 -4.93 -4.29 20.08
N LEU A 64 -3.78 -4.26 20.75
CA LEU A 64 -2.54 -3.73 20.18
C LEU A 64 -2.07 -4.56 18.99
N GLY A 65 -2.16 -5.89 19.07
CA GLY A 65 -1.87 -6.79 17.95
C GLY A 65 -2.72 -6.49 16.73
N LEU A 66 -4.03 -6.33 16.93
CA LEU A 66 -4.97 -5.92 15.88
C LEU A 66 -4.69 -4.52 15.33
N CYS A 67 -4.36 -3.56 16.20
CA CYS A 67 -3.93 -2.23 15.78
C CYS A 67 -2.72 -2.35 14.83
N LYS A 68 -1.64 -3.02 15.26
CA LYS A 68 -0.40 -3.14 14.50
C LYS A 68 -0.53 -3.98 13.23
N SER A 69 -1.46 -4.93 13.18
CA SER A 69 -1.70 -5.71 11.96
C SER A 69 -2.36 -4.87 10.86
N ASN A 70 -3.16 -3.85 11.24
CA ASN A 70 -3.90 -2.99 10.32
C ASN A 70 -3.17 -1.66 10.03
N TRP A 71 -2.55 -1.10 11.06
CA TRP A 71 -1.74 0.12 11.06
C TRP A 71 -0.45 -0.19 11.79
N ALA A 72 0.58 -0.65 11.06
CA ALA A 72 1.85 -1.05 11.71
C ALA A 72 2.53 0.13 12.43
N TYR A 73 2.14 1.35 12.10
CA TYR A 73 2.60 2.57 12.72
C TYR A 73 1.43 3.48 13.10
N ALA A 74 1.53 4.13 14.26
CA ALA A 74 0.77 5.33 14.64
C ALA A 74 1.48 6.00 15.83
N SER A 75 1.57 7.33 15.84
CA SER A 75 2.27 8.08 16.90
C SER A 75 1.70 7.81 18.29
N ILE A 76 0.40 7.53 18.39
CA ILE A 76 -0.25 7.18 19.66
C ILE A 76 0.30 5.91 20.32
N TYR A 77 0.94 4.99 19.59
CA TYR A 77 1.46 3.75 20.18
C TYR A 77 2.61 3.97 21.17
N SER A 78 3.39 5.05 21.00
CA SER A 78 4.43 5.41 21.98
C SER A 78 3.81 6.00 23.24
N ARG A 79 2.78 6.84 23.09
CA ARG A 79 2.08 7.53 24.18
C ARG A 79 1.20 6.59 25.02
N ALA A 80 0.50 5.66 24.36
CA ALA A 80 -0.41 4.72 25.02
C ALA A 80 0.26 3.81 26.05
N ARG A 81 1.58 3.58 25.95
CA ARG A 81 2.33 2.77 26.93
C ARG A 81 2.41 3.39 28.34
N GLY A 82 2.18 4.69 28.48
CA GLY A 82 2.29 5.40 29.76
C GLY A 82 0.96 5.93 30.33
N GLU A 83 -0.09 6.03 29.52
CA GLU A 83 -1.31 6.79 29.86
C GLU A 83 -2.54 5.91 30.16
N GLY A 84 -2.41 4.58 30.19
CA GLY A 84 -3.55 3.68 30.45
C GLY A 84 -4.64 3.75 29.37
N ILE A 85 -4.26 4.11 28.14
CA ILE A 85 -5.18 4.25 27.01
C ILE A 85 -5.56 2.86 26.49
N SER A 86 -6.85 2.60 26.33
CA SER A 86 -7.31 1.33 25.75
C SER A 86 -7.07 1.25 24.25
N PHE A 87 -6.34 0.23 23.81
CA PHE A 87 -6.10 -0.10 22.41
C PHE A 87 -7.37 -0.49 21.68
N ARG A 88 -8.41 -0.96 22.36
CA ARG A 88 -9.73 -1.14 21.74
C ARG A 88 -10.29 0.20 21.25
N LYS A 89 -10.19 1.25 22.07
CA LYS A 89 -10.62 2.60 21.69
C LYS A 89 -9.75 3.14 20.56
N ILE A 90 -8.43 2.96 20.64
CA ILE A 90 -7.50 3.37 19.57
C ILE A 90 -7.84 2.67 18.26
N PHE A 91 -8.13 1.37 18.28
CA PHE A 91 -8.50 0.60 17.10
C PHE A 91 -9.72 1.22 16.41
N LEU A 92 -10.79 1.48 17.18
CA LEU A 92 -12.02 2.07 16.65
C LEU A 92 -11.77 3.47 16.05
N GLN A 93 -10.97 4.29 16.73
CA GLN A 93 -10.61 5.62 16.23
C GLN A 93 -9.74 5.54 14.95
N LEU A 94 -8.80 4.60 14.88
CA LEU A 94 -7.99 4.39 13.67
C LEU A 94 -8.83 3.88 12.49
N ASP A 95 -9.80 3.00 12.75
CA ASP A 95 -10.72 2.50 11.74
C ASP A 95 -11.63 3.61 11.21
N GLU A 96 -12.22 4.39 12.12
CA GLU A 96 -13.01 5.57 11.76
C GLU A 96 -12.18 6.60 10.97
N GLY A 97 -10.96 6.91 11.44
CA GLY A 97 -10.05 7.82 10.76
C GLY A 97 -9.68 7.33 9.35
N THR A 98 -9.54 6.02 9.17
CA THR A 98 -9.26 5.39 7.87
C THR A 98 -10.46 5.52 6.92
N LEU A 99 -11.68 5.30 7.42
CA LEU A 99 -12.90 5.52 6.63
C LEU A 99 -13.03 7.00 6.21
N ARG A 100 -12.81 7.93 7.14
CA ARG A 100 -12.80 9.37 6.87
C ARG A 100 -11.69 9.78 5.89
N PHE A 101 -10.53 9.14 5.97
CA PHE A 101 -9.42 9.37 5.04
C PHE A 101 -9.81 8.97 3.62
N ASN A 102 -10.42 7.80 3.47
CA ASN A 102 -10.87 7.30 2.19
C ASN A 102 -12.06 8.11 1.60
N ALA A 103 -12.73 8.91 2.43
CA ALA A 103 -13.74 9.90 2.04
C ALA A 103 -13.18 11.32 1.82
N GLY A 104 -11.87 11.55 2.00
CA GLY A 104 -11.17 12.79 1.69
C GLY A 104 -10.95 13.79 2.84
N GLN A 105 -11.28 13.43 4.09
CA GLN A 105 -11.16 14.32 5.27
C GLN A 105 -10.45 13.67 6.47
N GLY A 106 -9.70 12.58 6.29
CA GLY A 106 -9.20 11.79 7.42
C GLY A 106 -7.91 12.26 8.07
N LEU A 107 -7.02 12.96 7.38
CA LEU A 107 -5.73 13.35 7.98
C LEU A 107 -5.95 14.28 9.19
N GLN A 108 -6.82 15.27 9.04
CA GLN A 108 -7.18 16.20 10.11
C GLN A 108 -7.77 15.46 11.32
N TYR A 109 -8.63 14.47 11.08
CA TYR A 109 -9.19 13.62 12.14
C TYR A 109 -8.10 12.89 12.93
N PHE A 110 -7.08 12.34 12.27
CA PHE A 110 -5.98 11.66 12.97
C PHE A 110 -5.20 12.61 13.88
N ILE A 111 -4.97 13.85 13.43
CA ILE A 111 -4.21 14.87 14.19
C ILE A 111 -5.05 15.38 15.38
N GLU A 112 -6.31 15.75 15.14
CA GLU A 112 -7.22 16.29 16.17
C GLU A 112 -7.46 15.29 17.30
N ASN A 113 -7.63 14.00 16.96
CA ASN A 113 -7.79 12.94 17.95
C ASN A 113 -6.46 12.47 18.57
N ARG A 114 -5.34 13.15 18.25
CA ARG A 114 -3.99 12.81 18.70
C ARG A 114 -3.63 11.36 18.41
N LEU A 115 -4.08 10.80 17.29
CA LEU A 115 -3.69 9.46 16.81
C LEU A 115 -2.35 9.51 16.09
N LEU A 116 -2.12 10.61 15.37
CA LEU A 116 -0.88 10.93 14.67
C LEU A 116 -0.41 12.33 15.06
N ASP A 117 0.89 12.52 15.12
CA ASP A 117 1.48 13.83 15.31
C ASP A 117 1.63 14.50 13.92
N ASP A 118 1.41 15.81 13.82
CA ASP A 118 1.55 16.56 12.56
C ASP A 118 3.03 16.87 12.27
N SER A 119 3.81 15.83 12.05
CA SER A 119 5.18 15.93 11.58
C SER A 119 5.38 15.08 10.33
N CYS A 120 6.22 15.56 9.41
CA CYS A 120 6.48 14.86 8.16
C CYS A 120 6.93 13.41 8.39
N GLU A 121 7.79 13.18 9.38
CA GLU A 121 8.33 11.85 9.71
C GLU A 121 7.24 10.88 10.19
N GLU A 122 6.38 11.34 11.10
CA GLU A 122 5.33 10.52 11.70
C GLU A 122 4.26 10.16 10.66
N LEU A 123 3.85 11.16 9.87
CA LEU A 123 2.90 10.97 8.79
C LEU A 123 3.46 10.07 7.68
N THR A 124 4.74 10.22 7.32
CA THR A 124 5.40 9.35 6.35
C THR A 124 5.37 7.89 6.80
N LYS A 125 5.78 7.62 8.05
CA LYS A 125 5.75 6.25 8.61
C LYS A 125 4.33 5.68 8.59
N PHE A 126 3.33 6.48 8.94
CA PHE A 126 1.92 6.06 8.89
C PHE A 126 1.46 5.71 7.48
N ILE A 127 1.63 6.62 6.52
CA ILE A 127 1.16 6.45 5.13
C ILE A 127 1.89 5.29 4.43
N HIS A 128 3.18 5.12 4.69
CA HIS A 128 4.00 4.04 4.13
C HIS A 128 3.52 2.66 4.61
N ASN A 129 3.22 2.53 5.90
CA ASN A 129 2.90 1.24 6.51
C ASN A 129 1.41 0.87 6.47
N THR A 130 0.53 1.84 6.22
CA THR A 130 -0.92 1.59 6.20
C THR A 130 -1.42 1.19 4.82
N ARG A 131 -1.87 -0.05 4.68
CA ARG A 131 -2.40 -0.60 3.42
C ARG A 131 -3.87 -0.29 3.17
N LYS A 132 -4.64 0.04 4.21
CA LYS A 132 -6.09 0.30 4.13
C LYS A 132 -6.48 1.64 3.49
N LEU A 133 -5.53 2.56 3.28
CA LEU A 133 -5.83 3.87 2.71
C LEU A 133 -5.91 3.78 1.17
N ARG A 134 -6.96 4.37 0.60
CA ARG A 134 -7.23 4.40 -0.84
C ARG A 134 -6.13 5.14 -1.58
N ALA A 135 -5.63 4.56 -2.68
CA ALA A 135 -4.54 5.12 -3.47
C ALA A 135 -4.84 6.54 -3.99
N GLY A 136 -6.08 6.81 -4.41
CA GLY A 136 -6.52 8.14 -4.85
C GLY A 136 -6.41 9.21 -3.76
N GLU A 137 -6.85 8.90 -2.53
CA GLU A 137 -6.78 9.83 -1.40
C GLU A 137 -5.34 9.98 -0.89
N LYS A 138 -4.54 8.91 -0.92
CA LYS A 138 -3.09 9.02 -0.68
C LYS A 138 -2.46 10.02 -1.67
N ARG A 139 -2.74 9.89 -2.96
CA ARG A 139 -2.22 10.83 -3.98
C ARG A 139 -2.66 12.26 -3.70
N ARG A 140 -3.94 12.48 -3.42
CA ARG A 140 -4.46 13.82 -3.09
C ARG A 140 -3.73 14.43 -1.90
N LEU A 141 -3.48 13.65 -0.85
CA LEU A 141 -2.67 14.09 0.28
C LEU A 141 -1.25 14.46 -0.15
N LEU A 142 -0.58 13.60 -0.93
CA LEU A 142 0.81 13.80 -1.38
C LEU A 142 0.96 14.96 -2.37
N GLN A 143 -0.11 15.34 -3.06
CA GLN A 143 -0.16 16.56 -3.87
C GLN A 143 -0.14 17.83 -3.00
N THR A 144 -0.84 17.81 -1.87
CA THR A 144 -0.89 18.94 -0.93
C THR A 144 0.34 18.97 -0.02
N ARG A 145 0.79 17.82 0.47
CA ARG A 145 1.94 17.65 1.40
C ARG A 145 3.12 17.05 0.65
N ARG A 146 3.82 17.89 -0.13
CA ARG A 146 5.00 17.49 -0.92
C ARG A 146 6.17 17.04 -0.05
N ASP A 147 6.27 17.55 1.18
CA ASP A 147 7.24 17.14 2.19
C ASP A 147 7.16 15.63 2.49
N ILE A 148 5.94 15.10 2.66
CA ILE A 148 5.71 13.67 2.91
C ILE A 148 6.06 12.85 1.66
N LEU A 149 5.74 13.37 0.47
CA LEU A 149 6.05 12.70 -0.80
C LEU A 149 7.55 12.54 -0.99
N GLU A 150 8.33 13.61 -0.82
CA GLU A 150 9.80 13.56 -0.92
C GLU A 150 10.37 12.51 0.04
N ARG A 151 9.92 12.53 1.30
CA ARG A 151 10.37 11.55 2.30
C ARG A 151 9.98 10.11 1.96
N LEU A 152 8.78 9.88 1.39
CA LEU A 152 8.37 8.56 0.92
C LEU A 152 9.25 8.03 -0.22
N ILE A 153 9.72 8.92 -1.10
CA ILE A 153 10.62 8.59 -2.22
C ILE A 153 12.01 8.24 -1.71
N GLU A 154 12.53 8.99 -0.73
CA GLU A 154 13.81 8.71 -0.07
C GLU A 154 13.85 7.33 0.61
N LEU A 155 12.70 6.84 1.11
CA LEU A 155 12.60 5.50 1.70
C LEU A 155 12.67 4.36 0.66
N GLN A 156 12.55 4.66 -0.64
CA GLN A 156 12.67 3.64 -1.69
C GLN A 156 14.13 3.40 -2.06
N SER A 157 14.51 2.16 -2.34
CA SER A 157 15.79 1.83 -2.99
C SER A 157 15.53 1.27 -4.38
N TYR A 158 16.28 1.80 -5.36
CA TYR A 158 16.27 1.37 -6.76
C TYR A 158 17.63 0.81 -7.19
N GLU A 159 18.47 0.40 -6.23
CA GLU A 159 19.76 -0.22 -6.51
C GLU A 159 19.58 -1.48 -7.36
N ASN A 160 20.45 -1.64 -8.37
CA ASN A 160 20.44 -2.78 -9.29
C ASN A 160 19.13 -2.96 -10.06
N GLN A 161 18.27 -1.94 -10.11
CA GLN A 161 17.03 -1.98 -10.88
C GLN A 161 17.19 -1.32 -12.24
N PHE A 162 16.65 -1.99 -13.26
CA PHE A 162 16.54 -1.39 -14.58
C PHE A 162 15.50 -0.26 -14.58
N LEU A 163 15.81 0.88 -15.21
CA LEU A 163 15.02 2.12 -15.11
C LEU A 163 13.51 1.94 -15.33
N PRO A 164 13.02 1.25 -16.38
CA PRO A 164 11.58 1.06 -16.57
C PRO A 164 10.93 0.18 -15.49
N ASN A 165 11.68 -0.77 -14.90
CA ASN A 165 11.19 -1.59 -13.79
C ASN A 165 11.03 -0.74 -12.52
N ALA A 166 12.04 0.08 -12.22
CA ALA A 166 12.00 1.01 -11.10
C ALA A 166 10.85 2.02 -11.25
N LEU A 167 10.65 2.54 -12.46
CA LEU A 167 9.55 3.47 -12.76
C LEU A 167 8.16 2.82 -12.58
N ARG A 168 8.00 1.56 -12.99
CA ARG A 168 6.77 0.79 -12.69
C ARG A 168 6.56 0.57 -11.21
N GLN A 169 7.62 0.22 -10.47
CA GLN A 169 7.52 0.03 -9.02
C GLN A 169 7.14 1.34 -8.31
N PHE A 170 7.70 2.46 -8.76
CA PHE A 170 7.39 3.78 -8.25
C PHE A 170 5.91 4.13 -8.45
N PHE A 171 5.40 4.00 -9.68
CA PHE A 171 3.99 4.26 -9.96
C PHE A 171 3.05 3.21 -9.37
N ALA A 172 3.48 1.97 -9.12
CA ALA A 172 2.66 1.02 -8.38
C ALA A 172 2.40 1.45 -6.92
N LYS A 173 3.32 2.22 -6.32
CA LYS A 173 3.22 2.68 -4.92
C LYS A 173 2.52 4.03 -4.77
N LEU A 174 2.85 4.99 -5.64
CA LEU A 174 2.31 6.35 -5.59
C LEU A 174 1.10 6.56 -6.50
N ASP A 175 0.87 5.60 -7.39
CA ASP A 175 -0.12 5.63 -8.46
C ASP A 175 0.17 6.77 -9.47
N ALA A 176 -0.12 6.53 -10.75
CA ALA A 176 0.15 7.53 -11.78
C ALA A 176 -0.98 8.56 -11.84
N PRO A 177 -0.69 9.87 -11.96
CA PRO A 177 -1.71 10.85 -12.31
C PRO A 177 -2.28 10.57 -13.71
N GLU A 178 -3.58 10.79 -13.90
CA GLU A 178 -4.26 10.57 -15.18
C GLU A 178 -3.83 11.58 -16.24
N ASP A 179 -3.67 12.85 -15.84
CA ASP A 179 -3.24 13.92 -16.71
C ASP A 179 -1.73 14.16 -16.64
N ARG A 180 -1.15 14.52 -17.80
CA ARG A 180 0.18 15.11 -17.88
C ARG A 180 0.13 16.51 -17.29
N ASN A 181 0.33 16.60 -15.98
CA ASN A 181 0.25 17.82 -15.19
C ASN A 181 1.57 18.12 -14.47
N GLU A 182 1.64 19.29 -13.81
CA GLU A 182 2.80 19.71 -13.01
C GLU A 182 3.19 18.67 -11.95
N TYR A 183 2.20 17.97 -11.38
CA TYR A 183 2.44 16.94 -10.38
C TYR A 183 3.18 15.72 -10.93
N LEU A 184 2.89 15.29 -12.17
CA LEU A 184 3.67 14.25 -12.84
C LEU A 184 5.14 14.66 -12.97
N SER A 185 5.41 15.89 -13.41
CA SER A 185 6.77 16.41 -13.54
C SER A 185 7.49 16.41 -12.19
N PHE A 186 6.81 16.84 -11.12
CA PHE A 186 7.36 16.81 -9.76
C PHE A 186 7.70 15.38 -9.29
N LEU A 187 6.83 14.40 -9.57
CA LEU A 187 7.07 13.00 -9.26
C LEU A 187 8.29 12.45 -10.01
N ILE A 188 8.39 12.72 -11.31
CA ILE A 188 9.50 12.25 -12.14
C ILE A 188 10.82 12.93 -11.75
N GLU A 189 10.80 14.20 -11.37
CA GLU A 189 11.99 14.90 -10.89
C GLU A 189 12.56 14.24 -9.62
N ASN A 190 11.72 14.02 -8.61
CA ASN A 190 12.13 13.38 -7.36
C ASN A 190 12.53 11.92 -7.57
N PHE A 191 11.80 11.18 -8.41
CA PHE A 191 12.20 9.84 -8.82
C PHE A 191 13.57 9.82 -9.49
N SER A 192 13.85 10.77 -10.39
CA SER A 192 15.11 10.84 -11.12
C SER A 192 16.29 11.12 -10.19
N LYS A 193 16.11 12.05 -9.23
CA LYS A 193 17.10 12.33 -8.17
C LYS A 193 17.40 11.05 -7.38
N ARG A 194 16.35 10.38 -6.91
CA ARG A 194 16.50 9.15 -6.13
C ARG A 194 17.12 8.00 -6.91
N PHE A 195 16.72 7.80 -8.16
CA PHE A 195 17.27 6.76 -9.02
C PHE A 195 18.75 6.99 -9.30
N HIS A 196 19.16 8.25 -9.54
CA HIS A 196 20.56 8.64 -9.70
C HIS A 196 21.37 8.37 -8.43
N GLU A 197 20.85 8.75 -7.25
CA GLU A 197 21.50 8.49 -5.96
C GLU A 197 21.76 7.01 -5.71
N CYS A 198 20.79 6.14 -6.03
CA CYS A 198 20.91 4.69 -5.90
C CYS A 198 21.81 4.06 -6.97
N ASN A 199 22.08 4.73 -8.09
CA ASN A 199 22.74 4.13 -9.26
C ASN A 199 23.78 5.08 -9.88
N LYS A 200 24.65 5.67 -9.05
CA LYS A 200 25.69 6.62 -9.49
C LYS A 200 26.65 6.01 -10.53
N ASP A 201 26.87 4.71 -10.46
CA ASP A 201 27.78 3.97 -11.33
C ASP A 201 27.32 3.88 -12.78
N LEU A 202 26.05 4.19 -13.07
CA LEU A 202 25.51 4.20 -14.44
C LEU A 202 26.02 5.39 -15.27
N GLY A 203 26.61 6.41 -14.65
CA GLY A 203 27.12 7.60 -15.35
C GLY A 203 26.02 8.48 -15.98
N LEU A 204 24.74 8.21 -15.68
CA LEU A 204 23.61 9.02 -16.16
C LEU A 204 23.34 10.16 -15.19
N SER A 205 23.24 11.40 -15.70
CA SER A 205 22.83 12.55 -14.89
C SER A 205 21.34 12.47 -14.54
N THR A 206 20.94 13.16 -13.47
CA THR A 206 19.54 13.31 -13.05
C THR A 206 18.66 13.84 -14.18
N GLU A 207 19.13 14.81 -14.96
CA GLU A 207 18.42 15.38 -16.11
C GLU A 207 18.23 14.35 -17.22
N THR A 208 19.23 13.50 -17.45
CA THR A 208 19.15 12.43 -18.43
C THR A 208 18.09 11.41 -18.01
N ILE A 209 18.08 11.00 -16.75
CA ILE A 209 17.08 10.08 -16.20
C ILE A 209 15.67 10.68 -16.30
N TYR A 210 15.52 11.97 -16.01
CA TYR A 210 14.25 12.69 -16.14
C TYR A 210 13.70 12.63 -17.58
N VAL A 211 14.54 12.94 -18.58
CA VAL A 211 14.16 12.87 -20.00
C VAL A 211 13.83 11.43 -20.43
N LEU A 212 14.60 10.44 -19.94
CA LEU A 212 14.33 9.03 -20.19
C LEU A 212 12.98 8.59 -19.62
N CYS A 213 12.64 9.01 -18.40
CA CYS A 213 11.35 8.68 -17.79
C CYS A 213 10.17 9.20 -18.62
N PHE A 214 10.22 10.45 -19.08
CA PHE A 214 9.20 10.98 -19.99
C PHE A 214 9.16 10.24 -21.32
N SER A 215 10.31 9.91 -21.89
CA SER A 215 10.39 9.11 -23.12
C SER A 215 9.70 7.74 -22.96
N LEU A 216 9.91 7.08 -21.82
CA LEU A 216 9.30 5.78 -21.50
C LEU A 216 7.78 5.88 -21.30
N ILE A 217 7.30 6.96 -20.67
CA ILE A 217 5.86 7.22 -20.50
C ILE A 217 5.21 7.47 -21.86
N LEU A 218 5.82 8.31 -22.70
CA LEU A 218 5.33 8.59 -24.05
C LEU A 218 5.30 7.33 -24.92
N LEU A 219 6.34 6.51 -24.86
CA LEU A 219 6.38 5.22 -25.54
C LEU A 219 5.26 4.29 -25.03
N SER A 220 5.04 4.24 -23.71
CA SER A 220 4.00 3.41 -23.13
C SER A 220 2.60 3.80 -23.61
N ILE A 221 2.31 5.11 -23.67
CA ILE A 221 1.05 5.65 -24.18
C ILE A 221 0.90 5.32 -25.67
N ASP A 222 1.96 5.53 -26.47
CA ASP A 222 1.96 5.24 -27.90
C ASP A 222 1.64 3.76 -28.18
N LEU A 223 2.35 2.84 -27.52
CA LEU A 223 2.20 1.40 -27.72
C LEU A 223 0.82 0.88 -27.28
N THR A 224 0.22 1.46 -26.24
CA THR A 224 -1.05 0.97 -25.68
C THR A 224 -2.30 1.68 -26.20
N SER A 225 -2.19 2.90 -26.73
CA SER A 225 -3.36 3.68 -27.16
C SER A 225 -4.01 3.09 -28.41
N PRO A 226 -5.32 2.77 -28.41
CA PRO A 226 -6.01 2.25 -29.61
C PRO A 226 -6.09 3.30 -30.74
N HIS A 227 -5.93 4.59 -30.42
CA HIS A 227 -5.99 5.68 -31.40
C HIS A 227 -4.72 5.80 -32.25
N VAL A 228 -3.60 5.23 -31.79
CA VAL A 228 -2.33 5.25 -32.54
C VAL A 228 -2.26 4.02 -33.42
N LYS A 229 -2.50 4.19 -34.73
CA LYS A 229 -2.43 3.11 -35.73
C LYS A 229 -1.00 2.67 -36.01
N ASN A 230 -0.10 3.64 -36.19
CA ASN A 230 1.32 3.39 -36.47
C ASN A 230 2.11 3.59 -35.18
N LYS A 231 2.46 2.48 -34.54
CA LYS A 231 3.24 2.49 -33.29
C LYS A 231 4.67 2.92 -33.54
N MET A 232 5.26 3.61 -32.56
CA MET A 232 6.67 3.99 -32.58
C MET A 232 7.54 2.73 -32.65
N SER A 233 8.36 2.65 -33.70
CA SER A 233 9.35 1.59 -33.85
C SER A 233 10.54 1.80 -32.90
N LYS A 234 11.26 0.71 -32.59
CA LYS A 234 12.49 0.77 -31.79
C LYS A 234 13.49 1.80 -32.33
N ARG A 235 13.68 1.85 -33.65
CA ARG A 235 14.58 2.80 -34.32
C ARG A 235 14.13 4.26 -34.13
N GLU A 236 12.82 4.51 -34.21
CA GLU A 236 12.28 5.86 -33.98
C GLU A 236 12.42 6.28 -32.52
N PHE A 237 12.18 5.38 -31.58
CA PHE A 237 12.39 5.63 -30.16
C PHE A 237 13.84 6.04 -29.87
N ILE A 238 14.81 5.22 -30.30
CA ILE A 238 16.25 5.51 -30.13
C ILE A 238 16.60 6.90 -30.70
N ARG A 239 16.16 7.19 -31.93
CA ARG A 239 16.39 8.48 -32.58
C ARG A 239 15.78 9.65 -31.80
N ASN A 240 14.54 9.51 -31.34
CA ASN A 240 13.80 10.57 -30.65
C ASN A 240 14.40 10.85 -29.27
N THR A 241 14.70 9.81 -28.50
CA THR A 241 15.28 9.93 -27.16
C THR A 241 16.70 10.50 -27.22
N ARG A 242 17.52 10.09 -28.20
CA ARG A 242 18.86 10.65 -28.40
C ARG A 242 18.83 12.15 -28.69
N ARG A 243 17.86 12.62 -29.49
CA ARG A 243 17.68 14.06 -29.78
C ARG A 243 17.26 14.86 -28.56
N ALA A 244 16.54 14.25 -27.63
CA ALA A 244 16.08 14.90 -26.41
C ALA A 244 17.19 15.05 -25.35
N ILE A 245 18.26 14.25 -25.43
CA ILE A 245 19.37 14.29 -24.47
C ILE A 245 20.50 15.15 -25.03
N ILE A 246 20.64 16.34 -24.45
CA ILE A 246 21.52 17.42 -24.94
C ILE A 246 23.00 17.02 -24.96
N ASN A 247 23.43 16.12 -24.07
CA ASN A 247 24.85 15.77 -23.88
C ASN A 247 25.26 14.45 -24.54
N GLY A 248 24.40 13.79 -25.31
CA GLY A 248 24.76 12.58 -26.08
C GLY A 248 25.19 11.37 -25.23
N ALA A 249 24.95 11.36 -23.93
CA ALA A 249 25.40 10.32 -22.99
C ALA A 249 24.65 8.97 -23.14
N LEU A 250 23.64 8.89 -24.02
CA LEU A 250 22.82 7.69 -24.17
C LEU A 250 23.41 6.75 -25.23
N ASN A 251 23.80 5.55 -24.81
CA ASN A 251 24.14 4.45 -25.70
C ASN A 251 22.86 3.97 -26.43
N ASP A 252 22.92 3.81 -27.76
CA ASP A 252 21.84 3.28 -28.59
C ASP A 252 21.39 1.88 -28.14
N GLU A 253 22.32 1.07 -27.61
CA GLU A 253 22.01 -0.24 -27.02
C GLU A 253 21.14 -0.12 -25.76
N LEU A 254 21.48 0.81 -24.85
CA LEU A 254 20.67 1.08 -23.67
C LEU A 254 19.27 1.56 -24.06
N ALA A 255 19.19 2.51 -25.00
CA ALA A 255 17.91 2.97 -25.54
C ALA A 255 17.09 1.83 -26.16
N GLY A 256 17.76 0.91 -26.84
CA GLY A 256 17.15 -0.31 -27.38
C GLY A 256 16.57 -1.21 -26.28
N HIS A 257 17.33 -1.48 -25.22
CA HIS A 257 16.87 -2.29 -24.09
C HIS A 257 15.70 -1.63 -23.33
N LEU A 258 15.71 -0.29 -23.22
CA LEU A 258 14.59 0.47 -22.67
C LEU A 258 13.31 0.25 -23.48
N TYR A 259 13.39 0.31 -24.82
CA TYR A 259 12.25 0.04 -25.69
C TYR A 259 11.75 -1.39 -25.54
N ASP A 260 12.63 -2.39 -25.64
CA ASP A 260 12.27 -3.80 -25.58
C ASP A 260 11.55 -4.12 -24.27
N ASN A 261 12.01 -3.54 -23.16
CA ASN A 261 11.41 -3.74 -21.87
C ASN A 261 9.97 -3.19 -21.80
N VAL A 262 9.70 -1.99 -22.33
CA VAL A 262 8.33 -1.45 -22.39
C VAL A 262 7.46 -2.27 -23.34
N TYR A 263 8.01 -2.70 -24.47
CA TYR A 263 7.29 -3.51 -25.45
C TYR A 263 6.89 -4.88 -24.88
N LEU A 264 7.79 -5.55 -24.14
CA LEU A 264 7.55 -6.89 -23.59
C LEU A 264 6.75 -6.89 -22.29
N ILE A 265 7.05 -5.97 -21.36
CA ILE A 265 6.45 -5.95 -20.02
C ILE A 265 5.20 -5.06 -19.97
N GLY A 266 5.16 -4.03 -20.81
CA GLY A 266 4.04 -3.10 -20.91
C GLY A 266 4.22 -1.79 -20.14
N HIS A 267 3.10 -1.07 -20.05
CA HIS A 267 3.00 0.34 -19.67
C HIS A 267 3.69 0.68 -18.33
N VAL A 268 4.52 1.73 -18.33
CA VAL A 268 5.35 2.08 -17.15
C VAL A 268 4.63 2.86 -16.05
N ALA A 269 3.54 3.56 -16.38
CA ALA A 269 2.82 4.45 -15.47
C ALA A 269 1.30 4.22 -15.53
N ARG A 270 0.82 3.01 -15.18
CA ARG A 270 -0.63 2.74 -15.17
C ARG A 270 -1.27 3.39 -13.95
N SER A 271 -2.39 4.07 -14.15
CA SER A 271 -3.22 4.54 -13.05
C SER A 271 -4.11 3.40 -12.54
N THR A 272 -4.31 3.30 -11.23
CA THR A 272 -5.25 2.32 -10.66
C THR A 272 -6.71 2.64 -10.97
N ALA A 273 -7.01 3.88 -11.34
CA ALA A 273 -8.35 4.32 -11.73
C ALA A 273 -8.77 3.84 -13.12
N SER A 274 -7.83 3.50 -14.01
CA SER A 274 -8.14 2.99 -15.36
C SER A 274 -8.37 1.49 -15.43
N ALA A 275 -8.40 0.80 -14.28
CA ALA A 275 -8.63 -0.65 -14.17
C ALA A 275 -10.10 -1.03 -13.89
N HIS A 276 -11.02 -0.07 -13.99
CA HIS A 276 -12.46 -0.26 -13.81
C HIS A 276 -13.24 0.23 -15.02
#